data_AF-A0A9W8R5Q0-F1
#
_entry.id   AF-A0A9W8R5Q0-F1
#
_cell.length_a   1.000
_cell.length_b   1.000
_cell.length_c   1.000
_cell.angle_alpha   90.00
_cell.angle_beta   90.00
_cell.angle_gamma   90.00
#
_symmetry.space_group_name_H-M   'P 1'
#
loop_
_entity.id
_entity.type
_entity.pdbx_description
1 polymer ?
#
loop_
_entity_poly.entity_id
_entity_poly.type
_entity_poly.pdbx_seq_one_letter_code
_entity_poly.pdbx_strand_id
1 'polypeptide(L)'
;MTSVLRPHTGILREENIALRQILGYHLETIQTSPYSPPQIGQYLPDNLIKAALLVSIDVDTGGGYEFISPDQSFHIGMSNIDTQCLVQKLHDPRDAITSYQFINRDSRPCKWAAKNFLFGETELMTPNDFASRISLLTKDRDYVLVAHGVGKDVKVLNNIDPKIVDRASYVLDTVKAAQFPLQLCYRYSVEKPLDELGIDGTGDCSAWR
;
A
#
# COMPACT_ATOMS: atom_id res chain seq x y z
N MET A 1 17.41 -30.78 22.63
CA MET A 1 16.19 -30.16 23.19
C MET A 1 15.53 -29.36 22.09
N THR A 2 14.53 -29.93 21.43
CA THR A 2 13.71 -29.23 20.43
C THR A 2 12.75 -28.30 21.17
N SER A 3 12.97 -26.99 21.11
CA SER A 3 12.00 -26.03 21.63
C SER A 3 10.72 -26.15 20.82
N VAL A 4 9.65 -26.57 21.48
CA VAL A 4 8.30 -26.46 20.93
C VAL A 4 7.99 -24.97 20.88
N LEU A 5 8.16 -24.35 19.71
CA LEU A 5 7.68 -22.99 19.45
C LEU A 5 6.17 -23.00 19.71
N ARG A 6 5.73 -22.35 20.78
CA ARG A 6 4.30 -22.13 21.01
C ARG A 6 3.74 -21.36 19.80
N PRO A 7 2.54 -21.67 19.32
CA PRO A 7 1.87 -20.87 18.30
C PRO A 7 1.80 -19.42 18.77
N HIS A 8 2.38 -18.51 18.00
CA HIS A 8 2.33 -17.09 18.32
C HIS A 8 0.96 -16.56 17.94
N THR A 9 0.28 -15.79 18.78
CA THR A 9 -1.08 -15.28 18.48
C THR A 9 -1.08 -14.05 17.57
N GLY A 10 0.00 -13.84 16.82
CA GLY A 10 0.28 -12.60 16.09
C GLY A 10 0.57 -11.39 17.00
N ILE A 11 1.19 -10.35 16.45
CA ILE A 11 1.45 -9.09 17.17
C ILE A 11 0.44 -8.07 16.69
N LEU A 12 -0.46 -7.61 17.56
CA LEU A 12 -1.38 -6.50 17.24
C LEU A 12 -0.57 -5.22 17.06
N ARG A 13 -0.70 -4.57 15.91
CA ARG A 13 -0.01 -3.32 15.57
C ARG A 13 -0.98 -2.16 15.34
N GLU A 14 -0.43 -0.96 15.36
CA GLU A 14 -1.10 0.29 14.98
C GLU A 14 -1.80 0.17 13.61
N GLU A 15 -1.20 -0.54 12.64
CA GLU A 15 -1.79 -0.74 11.31
C GLU A 15 -3.09 -1.56 11.38
N ASN A 16 -3.18 -2.51 12.32
CA ASN A 16 -4.41 -3.28 12.53
C ASN A 16 -5.51 -2.41 13.14
N ILE A 17 -5.15 -1.46 14.02
CA ILE A 17 -6.09 -0.49 14.60
C ILE A 17 -6.61 0.43 13.49
N ALA A 18 -5.71 0.96 12.67
CA ALA A 18 -6.05 1.83 11.54
C ALA A 18 -7.00 1.13 10.55
N LEU A 19 -6.67 -0.10 10.12
CA LEU A 19 -7.53 -0.88 9.22
C LEU A 19 -8.92 -1.15 9.79
N ARG A 20 -8.99 -1.51 11.08
CA ARG A 20 -10.28 -1.74 11.75
C ARG A 20 -11.13 -0.47 11.75
N GLN A 21 -10.53 0.68 12.05
CA GLN A 21 -11.22 1.96 12.01
C GLN A 21 -11.68 2.31 10.59
N ILE A 22 -10.82 2.16 9.59
CA ILE A 22 -11.14 2.47 8.19
C ILE A 22 -12.32 1.62 7.71
N LEU A 23 -12.32 0.33 8.03
CA LEU A 23 -13.31 -0.63 7.54
C LEU A 23 -14.54 -0.77 8.46
N GLY A 24 -14.66 0.05 9.51
CA GLY A 24 -15.82 0.06 10.40
C GLY A 24 -15.93 -1.12 11.36
N TYR A 25 -14.84 -1.83 11.64
CA TYR A 25 -14.83 -2.86 12.67
C TYR A 25 -14.80 -2.26 14.07
N HIS A 26 -15.55 -2.86 15.00
CA HIS A 26 -15.65 -2.40 16.39
C HIS A 26 -14.28 -2.43 17.11
N LEU A 27 -13.71 -1.24 17.37
CA LEU A 27 -12.47 -1.08 18.14
C LEU A 27 -12.63 -1.53 19.60
N GLU A 28 -13.84 -1.45 20.16
CA GLU A 28 -14.18 -1.89 21.52
C GLU A 28 -13.92 -3.38 21.76
N THR A 29 -13.83 -4.19 20.69
CA THR A 29 -13.44 -5.61 20.79
C THR A 29 -11.98 -5.79 21.18
N ILE A 30 -11.18 -4.73 21.16
CA ILE A 30 -9.77 -4.74 21.55
C ILE A 30 -9.67 -4.35 23.01
N GLN A 31 -9.58 -5.35 23.88
CA GLN A 31 -9.59 -5.18 25.34
C GLN A 31 -8.48 -4.26 25.85
N THR A 32 -7.33 -4.20 25.18
CA THR A 32 -6.20 -3.31 25.51
C THR A 32 -5.39 -2.98 24.25
N SER A 33 -5.67 -1.85 23.60
CA SER A 33 -4.77 -1.29 22.58
C SER A 33 -3.85 -0.27 23.24
N PRO A 34 -2.50 -0.40 23.14
CA PRO A 34 -1.58 0.64 23.58
C PRO A 34 -1.51 1.82 22.58
N TYR A 35 -2.19 1.73 21.45
CA TYR A 35 -2.10 2.70 20.35
C TYR A 35 -3.30 3.63 20.34
N SER A 36 -3.03 4.93 20.21
CA SER A 36 -4.04 5.93 19.89
C SER A 36 -4.49 5.76 18.43
N PRO A 37 -5.80 5.62 18.15
CA PRO A 37 -6.28 5.49 16.79
C PRO A 37 -5.93 6.74 15.97
N PRO A 38 -5.41 6.59 14.74
CA PRO A 38 -5.13 7.73 13.88
C PRO A 38 -6.42 8.45 13.48
N GLN A 39 -6.36 9.78 13.32
CA GLN A 39 -7.48 10.54 12.78
C GLN A 39 -7.53 10.35 11.26
N ILE A 40 -8.41 9.45 10.81
CA ILE A 40 -8.61 9.14 9.39
C ILE A 40 -10.08 9.32 9.08
N GLY A 41 -10.39 10.26 8.18
CA GLY A 41 -11.69 10.35 7.54
C GLY A 41 -12.86 10.69 8.45
N GLN A 42 -13.90 11.22 7.83
CA GLN A 42 -15.25 11.13 8.39
C GLN A 42 -15.86 9.77 8.09
N TYR A 43 -16.94 9.41 8.78
CA TYR A 43 -17.70 8.22 8.42
C TYR A 43 -18.46 8.44 7.11
N LEU A 44 -18.59 7.39 6.30
CA LEU A 44 -19.51 7.40 5.16
C LEU A 44 -20.96 7.48 5.66
N PRO A 45 -21.88 8.10 4.89
CA PRO A 45 -23.30 8.18 5.27
C PRO A 45 -23.88 6.81 5.59
N ASP A 46 -24.54 6.72 6.74
CA ASP A 46 -25.21 5.51 7.24
C ASP A 46 -24.32 4.25 7.33
N ASN A 47 -22.99 4.42 7.45
CA ASN A 47 -22.03 3.32 7.55
C ASN A 47 -20.92 3.62 8.57
N LEU A 48 -20.30 2.55 9.10
CA LEU A 48 -19.16 2.63 10.02
C LEU A 48 -17.80 2.74 9.31
N ILE A 49 -17.76 2.56 8.00
CA ILE A 49 -16.56 2.72 7.16
C ILE A 49 -16.19 4.20 7.09
N LYS A 50 -14.89 4.50 7.19
CA LYS A 50 -14.34 5.84 7.00
C LYS A 50 -14.22 6.18 5.53
N ALA A 51 -14.60 7.39 5.15
CA ALA A 51 -14.30 8.00 3.86
C ALA A 51 -12.79 8.26 3.79
N ALA A 52 -12.07 7.46 3.02
CA ALA A 52 -10.63 7.56 2.86
C ALA A 52 -10.22 7.05 1.48
N LEU A 53 -9.17 7.67 0.91
CA LEU A 53 -8.47 7.12 -0.25
C LEU A 53 -7.29 6.29 0.23
N LEU A 54 -7.25 4.99 -0.05
CA LEU A 54 -6.03 4.21 0.15
C LEU A 54 -5.17 4.35 -1.10
N VAL A 55 -3.95 4.84 -0.95
CA VAL A 55 -2.97 5.00 -2.03
C VAL A 55 -1.81 4.08 -1.73
N SER A 56 -1.75 2.94 -2.42
CA SER A 56 -0.63 2.02 -2.36
C SER A 56 0.46 2.45 -3.31
N ILE A 57 1.69 2.55 -2.82
CA ILE A 57 2.88 2.86 -3.62
C ILE A 57 3.96 1.82 -3.32
N ASP A 58 4.56 1.29 -4.39
CA ASP A 58 5.76 0.46 -4.35
C ASP A 58 6.81 1.11 -5.26
N VAL A 59 8.01 1.35 -4.72
CA VAL A 59 9.09 1.98 -5.48
C VAL A 59 10.27 1.04 -5.59
N ASP A 60 10.64 0.71 -6.82
CA ASP A 60 11.85 -0.04 -7.09
C ASP A 60 12.84 0.83 -7.87
N THR A 61 14.03 0.92 -7.32
CA THR A 61 15.10 1.74 -7.84
C THR A 61 16.27 0.85 -8.22
N GLY A 62 16.89 1.13 -9.37
CA GLY A 62 18.14 0.47 -9.79
C GLY A 62 19.37 0.89 -8.96
N GLY A 63 19.17 1.53 -7.80
CA GLY A 63 20.19 2.12 -6.94
C GLY A 63 19.82 2.03 -5.46
N GLY A 64 20.21 3.03 -4.67
CA GLY A 64 19.88 3.14 -3.24
C GLY A 64 18.61 3.95 -2.98
N TYR A 65 18.08 3.85 -1.76
CA TYR A 65 16.81 4.50 -1.35
C TYR A 65 17.03 5.81 -0.56
N GLU A 66 18.28 6.13 -0.19
CA GLU A 66 18.58 7.31 0.66
C GLU A 66 18.46 8.63 -0.11
N PHE A 67 18.97 8.66 -1.34
CA PHE A 67 18.97 9.84 -2.21
C PHE A 67 18.72 9.40 -3.65
N ILE A 68 17.82 10.09 -4.35
CA ILE A 68 17.59 9.87 -5.77
C ILE A 68 18.66 10.64 -6.54
N SER A 69 19.62 9.93 -7.14
CA SER A 69 20.59 10.61 -8.00
C SER A 69 19.94 11.04 -9.32
N PRO A 70 20.44 12.11 -9.97
CA PRO A 70 19.89 12.57 -11.25
C PRO A 70 19.87 11.48 -12.34
N ASP A 71 20.77 10.50 -12.24
CA ASP A 71 20.91 9.41 -13.21
C ASP A 71 20.26 8.08 -12.79
N GLN A 72 19.60 8.05 -11.63
CA GLN A 72 18.98 6.84 -11.11
C GLN A 72 17.72 6.48 -11.89
N SER A 73 17.65 5.24 -12.37
CA SER A 73 16.40 4.66 -12.88
C SER A 73 15.55 4.19 -11.71
N PHE A 74 14.27 4.50 -11.74
CA PHE A 74 13.30 3.90 -10.85
C PHE A 74 11.97 3.72 -11.57
N HIS A 75 11.17 2.79 -11.06
CA HIS A 75 9.78 2.64 -11.42
C HIS A 75 8.92 2.64 -10.16
N ILE A 76 7.72 3.19 -10.31
CA ILE A 76 6.76 3.35 -9.22
C ILE A 76 5.47 2.66 -9.64
N GLY A 77 5.11 1.60 -8.93
CA GLY A 77 3.77 1.04 -8.96
C GLY A 77 2.87 1.83 -8.02
N MET A 78 1.69 2.23 -8.50
CA MET A 78 0.69 2.90 -7.67
C MET A 78 -0.67 2.25 -7.88
N SER A 79 -1.35 1.88 -6.79
CA SER A 79 -2.74 1.43 -6.84
C SER A 79 -3.57 2.22 -5.85
N ASN A 80 -4.80 2.54 -6.19
CA ASN A 80 -5.69 3.26 -5.30
C ASN A 80 -7.07 2.63 -5.22
N ILE A 81 -7.66 2.72 -4.03
CA ILE A 81 -9.04 2.30 -3.74
C ILE A 81 -9.70 3.38 -2.88
N ASP A 82 -10.86 3.84 -3.33
CA ASP A 82 -11.74 4.73 -2.57
C ASP A 82 -12.67 3.89 -1.71
N THR A 83 -12.68 4.07 -0.39
CA THR A 83 -13.55 3.29 0.49
C THR A 83 -15.04 3.48 0.20
N GLN A 84 -15.44 4.53 -0.51
CA GLN A 84 -16.80 4.68 -1.04
C GLN A 84 -17.24 3.49 -1.91
N CYS A 85 -16.31 2.87 -2.63
CA CYS A 85 -16.61 1.72 -3.48
C CYS A 85 -17.08 0.50 -2.68
N LEU A 86 -16.78 0.43 -1.37
CA LEU A 86 -17.19 -0.67 -0.49
C LEU A 86 -18.66 -0.58 -0.07
N VAL A 87 -19.26 0.62 -0.16
CA VAL A 87 -20.68 0.85 0.19
C VAL A 87 -21.54 1.11 -1.04
N GLN A 88 -20.92 1.48 -2.16
CA GLN A 88 -21.59 1.69 -3.44
C GLN A 88 -21.71 0.36 -4.20
N LYS A 89 -22.82 0.21 -4.92
CA LYS A 89 -22.97 -0.92 -5.83
C LYS A 89 -22.19 -0.65 -7.11
N LEU A 90 -20.98 -1.18 -7.20
CA LEU A 90 -20.20 -1.14 -8.44
C LEU A 90 -20.86 -2.00 -9.51
N HIS A 91 -20.78 -1.56 -10.76
CA HIS A 91 -21.18 -2.38 -11.91
C HIS A 91 -20.19 -3.51 -12.16
N ASP A 92 -18.90 -3.22 -12.03
CA ASP A 92 -17.81 -4.19 -12.12
C ASP A 92 -16.89 -4.05 -10.89
N PRO A 93 -16.66 -5.12 -10.10
CA PRO A 93 -15.71 -5.08 -8.98
C PRO A 93 -14.29 -4.67 -9.38
N ARG A 94 -13.90 -4.84 -10.65
CA ARG A 94 -12.59 -4.42 -11.15
C ARG A 94 -12.41 -2.91 -11.14
N ASP A 95 -13.51 -2.15 -11.16
CA ASP A 95 -13.49 -0.69 -11.08
C ASP A 95 -13.19 -0.18 -9.65
N ALA A 96 -13.13 -1.07 -8.66
CA ALA A 96 -12.79 -0.71 -7.28
C ALA A 96 -11.35 -0.23 -7.13
N ILE A 97 -10.45 -0.74 -7.98
CA ILE A 97 -9.01 -0.49 -7.89
C ILE A 97 -8.53 0.09 -9.21
N THR A 98 -7.86 1.24 -9.13
CA THR A 98 -7.15 1.79 -10.28
C THR A 98 -5.65 1.70 -10.05
N SER A 99 -4.94 1.08 -10.98
CA SER A 99 -3.50 0.85 -10.91
C SER A 99 -2.76 1.60 -12.02
N TYR A 100 -1.56 2.07 -11.71
CA TYR A 100 -0.68 2.82 -12.59
C TYR A 100 0.76 2.34 -12.40
N GLN A 101 1.54 2.44 -13.47
CA GLN A 101 2.98 2.20 -13.44
C GLN A 101 3.68 3.43 -14.02
N PHE A 102 4.64 3.96 -13.29
CA PHE A 102 5.45 5.10 -13.73
C PHE A 102 6.92 4.71 -13.86
N ILE A 103 7.58 5.22 -14.89
CA ILE A 103 9.04 5.15 -15.04
C ILE A 103 9.60 6.55 -15.20
N ASN A 104 10.81 6.80 -14.71
CA ASN A 104 11.41 8.13 -14.84
C ASN A 104 12.31 8.29 -16.07
N ARG A 105 12.64 7.20 -16.76
CA ARG A 105 13.50 7.22 -17.95
C ARG A 105 13.35 5.96 -18.81
N ASP A 106 13.85 6.05 -20.04
CA ASP A 106 13.89 4.93 -20.98
C ASP A 106 15.12 4.03 -20.78
N SER A 107 15.26 3.41 -19.61
CA SER A 107 16.36 2.47 -19.30
C SER A 107 15.95 1.01 -19.44
N ARG A 108 16.93 0.10 -19.53
CA ARG A 108 16.65 -1.35 -19.62
C ARG A 108 15.81 -1.88 -18.44
N PRO A 109 16.09 -1.52 -17.17
CA PRO A 109 15.22 -1.87 -16.05
C PRO A 109 13.79 -1.32 -16.19
N CYS A 110 13.63 -0.06 -16.60
CA CYS A 110 12.32 0.55 -16.81
C CYS A 110 11.53 -0.11 -17.94
N LYS A 111 12.19 -0.49 -19.05
CA LYS A 111 11.57 -1.26 -20.14
C LYS A 111 11.10 -2.63 -19.68
N TRP A 112 11.88 -3.30 -18.82
CA TRP A 112 11.48 -4.58 -18.25
C TRP A 112 10.27 -4.40 -17.34
N ALA A 113 10.28 -3.42 -16.42
CA ALA A 113 9.13 -3.13 -15.57
C ALA A 113 7.87 -2.83 -16.40
N ALA A 114 8.00 -1.99 -17.43
CA ALA A 114 6.89 -1.63 -18.30
C ALA A 114 6.27 -2.84 -19.03
N LYS A 115 7.11 -3.77 -19.50
CA LYS A 115 6.65 -4.99 -20.19
C LYS A 115 5.88 -5.95 -19.26
N ASN A 116 6.17 -5.92 -17.95
CA ASN A 116 5.57 -6.84 -16.98
C ASN A 116 4.38 -6.22 -16.23
N PHE A 117 4.00 -4.98 -16.54
CA PHE A 117 2.82 -4.37 -15.92
C PHE A 117 1.55 -4.96 -16.53
N LEU A 118 0.70 -5.54 -15.67
CA LEU A 118 -0.50 -6.28 -16.09
C LEU A 118 -1.79 -5.44 -16.06
N PHE A 119 -1.74 -4.26 -15.44
CA PHE A 119 -2.94 -3.47 -15.09
C PHE A 119 -3.10 -2.19 -15.92
N GLY A 120 -2.42 -2.10 -17.06
CA GLY A 120 -2.53 -0.98 -17.99
C GLY A 120 -1.21 -0.66 -18.70
N GLU A 121 -1.06 0.60 -19.07
CA GLU A 121 0.14 1.12 -19.71
C GLU A 121 1.09 1.75 -18.68
N THR A 122 2.38 1.78 -19.03
CA THR A 122 3.40 2.46 -18.22
C THR A 122 3.64 3.87 -18.74
N GLU A 123 3.57 4.85 -17.84
CA GLU A 123 3.78 6.27 -18.17
C GLU A 123 5.21 6.71 -17.86
N LEU A 124 5.82 7.46 -18.76
CA LEU A 124 7.09 8.16 -18.52
C LEU A 124 6.81 9.47 -17.78
N MET A 125 7.38 9.65 -16.59
CA MET A 125 7.03 10.74 -15.68
C MET A 125 8.24 11.25 -14.89
N THR A 126 8.38 12.57 -14.74
CA THR A 126 9.40 13.13 -13.85
C THR A 126 8.97 13.04 -12.38
N PRO A 127 9.89 13.13 -11.40
CA PRO A 127 9.52 13.23 -9.98
C PRO A 127 8.48 14.33 -9.69
N ASN A 128 8.62 15.50 -10.33
CA ASN A 128 7.71 16.63 -10.11
C ASN A 128 6.31 16.37 -10.68
N ASP A 129 6.22 15.69 -11.82
CA ASP A 129 4.95 15.28 -12.41
C ASP A 129 4.24 14.28 -11.50
N PHE A 130 4.99 13.34 -10.92
CA PHE A 130 4.46 12.36 -9.96
C PHE A 130 3.93 13.06 -8.70
N ALA A 131 4.71 13.97 -8.11
CA ALA A 131 4.27 14.77 -6.96
C ALA A 131 2.99 15.56 -7.27
N SER A 132 2.92 16.17 -8.46
CA SER A 132 1.74 16.91 -8.92
C SER A 132 0.52 16.00 -9.08
N ARG A 133 0.71 14.80 -9.62
CA ARG A 133 -0.36 13.80 -9.77
C ARG A 133 -0.89 13.33 -8.42
N ILE A 134 0.00 13.02 -7.46
CA ILE A 134 -0.42 12.65 -6.09
C ILE A 134 -1.15 13.80 -5.40
N SER A 135 -0.64 15.03 -5.55
CA SER A 135 -1.27 16.22 -4.97
C SER A 135 -2.68 16.44 -5.51
N LEU A 136 -2.90 16.22 -6.80
CA LEU A 136 -4.21 16.30 -7.43
C LEU A 136 -5.13 15.15 -7.01
N LEU A 137 -4.62 13.91 -7.00
CA LEU A 137 -5.37 12.71 -6.61
C LEU A 137 -5.89 12.78 -5.17
N THR A 138 -5.08 13.35 -4.27
CA THR A 138 -5.37 13.47 -2.83
C THR A 138 -5.91 14.85 -2.45
N LYS A 139 -6.25 15.70 -3.43
CA LYS A 139 -6.77 17.03 -3.16
C LYS A 139 -8.12 16.94 -2.45
N ASP A 140 -8.25 17.64 -1.32
CA ASP A 140 -9.48 17.71 -0.50
C ASP A 140 -9.97 16.34 0.01
N ARG A 141 -9.05 15.38 0.16
CA ARG A 141 -9.33 14.02 0.63
C ARG A 141 -8.41 13.61 1.77
N ASP A 142 -8.97 12.94 2.76
CA ASP A 142 -8.19 12.13 3.69
C ASP A 142 -7.68 10.89 2.95
N TYR A 143 -6.37 10.69 2.96
CA TYR A 143 -5.75 9.53 2.31
C TYR A 143 -4.79 8.81 3.23
N VAL A 144 -4.71 7.50 3.04
CA VAL A 144 -3.79 6.62 3.74
C VAL A 144 -2.76 6.14 2.72
N LEU A 145 -1.50 6.42 2.99
CA LEU A 145 -0.40 5.91 2.19
C LEU A 145 -0.14 4.45 2.60
N VAL A 146 -0.17 3.53 1.66
CA VAL A 146 0.06 2.09 1.88
C VAL A 146 1.38 1.72 1.21
N ALA A 147 2.29 1.10 1.95
CA ALA A 147 3.59 0.66 1.42
C ALA A 147 4.01 -0.68 2.02
N HIS A 148 5.01 -1.33 1.41
CA HIS A 148 5.54 -2.60 1.89
C HIS A 148 6.91 -2.41 2.55
N GLY A 149 6.98 -2.51 3.88
CA GLY A 149 8.24 -2.26 4.58
C GLY A 149 8.66 -0.79 4.43
N VAL A 150 7.76 0.10 4.85
CA VAL A 150 7.66 1.54 4.53
C VAL A 150 8.96 2.34 4.53
N GLY A 151 9.98 1.89 5.27
CA GLY A 151 11.22 2.62 5.47
C GLY A 151 11.98 2.95 4.19
N LYS A 152 11.83 2.18 3.12
CA LYS A 152 12.49 2.45 1.82
C LYS A 152 11.63 3.37 0.95
N ASP A 153 10.36 3.04 0.76
CA ASP A 153 9.45 3.82 -0.07
C ASP A 153 9.26 5.24 0.46
N VAL A 154 9.10 5.42 1.77
CA VAL A 154 8.96 6.76 2.39
C VAL A 154 10.20 7.63 2.16
N LYS A 155 11.40 7.06 2.16
CA LYS A 155 12.61 7.83 1.87
C LYS A 155 12.60 8.33 0.43
N VAL A 156 12.23 7.48 -0.51
CA VAL A 156 12.13 7.86 -1.93
C VAL A 156 11.04 8.90 -2.13
N LEU A 157 9.85 8.71 -1.53
CA LEU A 157 8.76 9.67 -1.61
C LEU A 157 9.12 11.03 -1.01
N ASN A 158 9.83 11.06 0.12
CA ASN A 158 10.32 12.31 0.71
C ASN A 158 11.39 13.02 -0.13
N ASN A 159 12.18 12.27 -0.90
CA ASN A 159 13.10 12.85 -1.88
C ASN A 159 12.35 13.44 -3.09
N ILE A 160 11.20 12.87 -3.47
CA ILE A 160 10.37 13.38 -4.57
C ILE A 160 9.60 14.63 -4.12
N ASP A 161 8.80 14.51 -3.06
CA ASP A 161 8.12 15.62 -2.38
C ASP A 161 7.73 15.18 -0.96
N PRO A 162 8.30 15.78 0.11
CA PRO A 162 7.96 15.42 1.48
C PRO A 162 6.47 15.59 1.82
N LYS A 163 5.75 16.45 1.07
CA LYS A 163 4.31 16.63 1.26
C LYS A 163 3.50 15.37 0.97
N ILE A 164 4.03 14.41 0.21
CA ILE A 164 3.36 13.13 -0.07
C ILE A 164 3.20 12.31 1.21
N VAL A 165 4.18 12.35 2.10
CA VAL A 165 4.12 11.62 3.37
C VAL A 165 3.47 12.49 4.44
N ASP A 166 3.84 13.77 4.51
CA ASP A 166 3.37 14.70 5.55
C ASP A 166 1.85 14.95 5.50
N ARG A 167 1.23 14.91 4.31
CA ARG A 167 -0.22 15.10 4.16
C ARG A 167 -1.03 13.83 4.35
N ALA A 168 -0.40 12.65 4.43
CA ALA A 168 -1.12 11.41 4.62
C ALA A 168 -1.73 11.38 6.01
N SER A 169 -3.02 11.08 6.12
CA SER A 169 -3.69 10.92 7.42
C SER A 169 -3.09 9.77 8.23
N TYR A 170 -2.53 8.78 7.52
CA TYR A 170 -1.80 7.66 8.11
C TYR A 170 -0.89 6.99 7.07
N VAL A 171 0.19 6.38 7.54
CA VAL A 171 1.08 5.56 6.70
C VAL A 171 1.00 4.11 7.19
N LEU A 172 0.49 3.24 6.34
CA LEU A 172 0.21 1.84 6.63
C LEU A 172 1.32 0.93 6.08
N ASP A 173 2.00 0.23 6.98
CA ASP A 173 2.98 -0.80 6.64
C ASP A 173 2.30 -2.17 6.50
N THR A 174 2.21 -2.70 5.29
CA THR A 174 1.61 -4.01 5.05
C THR A 174 2.35 -5.14 5.78
N VAL A 175 3.67 -5.01 6.00
CA VAL A 175 4.47 -6.01 6.72
C VAL A 175 4.08 -6.08 8.19
N LYS A 176 3.86 -4.92 8.83
CA LYS A 176 3.41 -4.87 10.22
C LYS A 176 1.94 -5.27 10.32
N ALA A 177 1.09 -4.81 9.40
CA ALA A 177 -0.33 -5.15 9.36
C ALA A 177 -0.57 -6.67 9.28
N ALA A 178 0.26 -7.38 8.51
CA ALA A 178 0.15 -8.82 8.32
C ALA A 178 0.51 -9.65 9.58
N GLN A 179 1.27 -9.10 10.54
CA GLN A 179 1.78 -9.88 11.68
C GLN A 179 0.68 -10.43 12.58
N PHE A 180 -0.39 -9.65 12.79
CA PHE A 180 -1.51 -10.09 13.61
C PHE A 180 -2.36 -11.18 12.96
N PRO A 181 -2.98 -10.95 11.78
CA PRO A 181 -3.90 -11.92 11.17
C PRO A 181 -3.21 -13.23 10.80
N LEU A 182 -1.95 -13.18 10.37
CA LEU A 182 -1.17 -14.37 10.00
C LEU A 182 -0.48 -15.02 11.20
N GLN A 183 -0.70 -14.55 12.42
CA GLN A 183 -0.14 -15.15 13.64
C GLN A 183 1.40 -15.17 13.69
N LEU A 184 2.04 -14.13 13.15
CA LEU A 184 3.49 -14.08 12.96
C LEU A 184 4.20 -13.38 14.12
N CYS A 185 5.35 -13.93 14.51
CA CYS A 185 6.24 -13.32 15.50
C CYS A 185 7.35 -12.45 14.90
N TYR A 186 7.49 -12.42 13.56
CA TYR A 186 8.49 -11.64 12.83
C TYR A 186 7.93 -11.07 11.52
N ARG A 187 8.74 -10.30 10.79
CA ARG A 187 8.40 -9.63 9.53
C ARG A 187 8.87 -10.50 8.35
N TYR A 188 7.98 -10.85 7.41
CA TYR A 188 8.35 -11.58 6.18
C TYR A 188 8.64 -10.65 5.01
N SER A 189 9.26 -11.20 3.95
CA SER A 189 9.15 -10.68 2.59
C SER A 189 7.69 -10.76 2.10
N VAL A 190 7.32 -9.99 1.07
CA VAL A 190 5.99 -10.00 0.42
C VAL A 190 5.50 -11.42 0.11
N GLU A 191 6.42 -12.32 -0.29
CA GLU A 191 6.13 -13.65 -0.81
C GLU A 191 5.36 -14.51 0.20
N LYS A 192 5.73 -14.48 1.49
CA LYS A 192 5.09 -15.37 2.45
C LYS A 192 3.65 -14.98 2.81
N PRO A 193 3.31 -13.69 3.04
CA PRO A 193 1.92 -13.29 3.16
C PRO A 193 1.06 -13.70 1.96
N LEU A 194 1.61 -13.66 0.74
CA LEU A 194 0.90 -14.12 -0.46
C LEU A 194 0.68 -15.64 -0.40
N ASP A 195 1.71 -16.43 -0.06
CA ASP A 195 1.62 -17.89 0.09
C ASP A 195 0.58 -18.28 1.15
N GLU A 196 0.59 -17.65 2.33
CA GLU A 196 -0.33 -17.94 3.43
C GLU A 196 -1.79 -17.58 3.08
N LEU A 197 -1.99 -16.59 2.20
CA LEU A 197 -3.32 -16.21 1.70
C LEU A 197 -3.75 -17.01 0.47
N GLY A 198 -2.90 -17.91 -0.04
CA GLY A 198 -3.16 -18.67 -1.27
C GLY A 198 -3.22 -17.78 -2.52
N ILE A 199 -2.47 -16.68 -2.53
CA ILE A 199 -2.39 -15.75 -3.67
C ILE A 199 -1.10 -16.05 -4.43
N ASP A 200 -1.22 -16.61 -5.64
CA ASP A 200 -0.05 -16.86 -6.49
C ASP A 200 0.59 -15.53 -6.93
N GLY A 201 1.79 -15.25 -6.42
CA GLY A 201 2.55 -14.04 -6.77
C GLY A 201 3.14 -14.05 -8.19
N THR A 202 3.08 -15.19 -8.86
CA THR A 202 3.32 -15.33 -10.29
C THR A 202 1.96 -15.45 -10.96
N GLY A 203 1.55 -14.46 -11.75
CA GLY A 203 0.40 -14.62 -12.63
C GLY A 203 0.61 -15.82 -13.56
N ASP A 204 0.12 -16.99 -13.16
CA ASP A 204 0.11 -18.18 -14.00
C ASP A 204 -0.98 -17.97 -15.05
N CYS A 205 -0.58 -17.41 -16.19
CA CYS A 205 -1.41 -17.17 -17.37
C CYS A 205 -1.84 -18.47 -18.09
N SER A 206 -1.75 -19.64 -17.48
CA SER A 206 -2.16 -20.91 -18.09
C SER A 206 -3.61 -21.31 -17.78
N ALA A 207 -4.30 -20.65 -16.84
CA ALA A 207 -5.67 -21.01 -16.44
C ALA A 207 -6.80 -20.37 -17.28
N TRP A 208 -6.49 -19.66 -18.38
CA TRP A 208 -7.48 -19.11 -19.32
C TRP A 208 -7.30 -19.66 -20.74
N ARG A 209 -7.33 -20.98 -20.91
CA ARG A 209 -7.63 -21.66 -22.18
C ARG A 209 -8.72 -22.69 -22.00
#